data_AF-A0A497G2S5-F1
#
_entry.id   AF-A0A497G2S5-F1
#
_cell.length_a   1.000
_cell.length_b   1.000
_cell.length_c   1.000
_cell.angle_alpha   90.00
_cell.angle_beta   90.00
_cell.angle_gamma   90.00
#
_symmetry.space_group_name_H-M   'P 1'
#
loop_
_entity.id
_entity.type
_entity.pdbx_description
1 polymer ?
#
loop_
_entity_poly.entity_id
_entity_poly.type
_entity_poly.pdbx_seq_one_letter_code
_entity_poly.pdbx_strand_id
1 'polypeptide(L)'
;MKERIVAIAVFSILLLPLPVKASPRYTLVVLLVPYHIQEENYFCGPACVQMVLEYFDYSVSQYTLALEMNTKPVKGTYTSKMPLPFTKRGFRVVTRKPMSIKELKSFIREGKPVIILIWFDTRKKSQHYVVVCGYNATGVFIHDPWYAQTAQGRKVGPFVYLNYSMLNTLWKCSYPFWGEVVDYTQPLLVLSFSSSKDTEVKLFTRIYGVKFTQKVSLKEKILIGFKPGPLEVSVSDHVNLSDKTRLIFSRWSDGVKEASREISVKEPKVLKLTAIYKLQHYLSVYSKYGSVKGSGWYDNGATAVISVNTNIIQLSENTRILLIGWKINNKVVNTSETTIKYKVVAPAQIEALWAREYYIKVESEYGKVSGSGWYREGSVATISLDTTRVDYFFTYYEFSGWIDESGQKVSEQPVYSFKVTSPKHYKAVWVQKLNIPLIVGVIAALVALVLLLIFLLVKHIKGNTRR
;
A
#
# COMPACT_ATOMS: atom_id res chain seq x y z
N MET A 1 -39.91 54.34 62.75
CA MET A 1 -38.53 54.22 62.26
C MET A 1 -38.31 52.77 61.86
N LYS A 2 -38.26 52.51 60.54
CA LYS A 2 -37.93 51.28 59.78
C LYS A 2 -37.82 49.94 60.54
N GLU A 3 -38.87 49.12 60.46
CA GLU A 3 -38.77 47.67 60.60
C GLU A 3 -38.00 47.09 59.40
N ARG A 4 -36.93 46.34 59.67
CA ARG A 4 -36.13 45.66 58.66
C ARG A 4 -36.74 44.30 58.37
N ILE A 5 -37.36 44.15 57.20
CA ILE A 5 -37.72 42.86 56.62
C ILE A 5 -36.44 42.14 56.22
N VAL A 6 -36.14 41.02 56.89
CA VAL A 6 -35.07 40.09 56.49
C VAL A 6 -35.64 39.15 55.43
N ALA A 7 -35.23 39.36 54.18
CA ALA A 7 -35.55 38.46 53.09
C ALA A 7 -34.63 37.22 53.16
N ILE A 8 -35.20 36.07 53.53
CA ILE A 8 -34.53 34.77 53.45
C ILE A 8 -34.60 34.32 51.98
N ALA A 9 -33.48 34.43 51.27
CA ALA A 9 -33.34 33.88 49.93
C ALA A 9 -33.15 32.36 50.03
N VAL A 10 -34.21 31.60 49.74
CA VAL A 10 -34.14 30.14 49.56
C VAL A 10 -33.46 29.88 48.22
N PHE A 11 -32.16 29.58 48.24
CA PHE A 11 -31.44 29.08 47.07
C PHE A 11 -31.90 27.65 46.79
N SER A 12 -32.92 27.50 45.94
CA SER A 12 -33.23 26.24 45.29
C SER A 12 -32.05 25.87 44.39
N ILE A 13 -31.18 24.96 44.86
CA ILE A 13 -30.15 24.35 44.04
C ILE A 13 -30.87 23.51 42.98
N LEU A 14 -31.06 24.10 41.81
CA LEU A 14 -31.47 23.39 40.60
C LEU A 14 -30.34 22.41 40.26
N LEU A 15 -30.45 21.16 40.69
CA LEU A 15 -29.62 20.05 40.22
C LEU A 15 -29.85 19.92 38.71
N LEU A 16 -29.02 20.60 37.92
CA LEU A 16 -28.94 20.37 36.48
C LEU A 16 -28.66 18.87 36.29
N PRO A 17 -29.46 18.15 35.48
CA PRO A 17 -29.16 16.76 35.17
C PRO A 17 -27.75 16.73 34.55
N LEU A 18 -26.86 15.95 35.16
CA LEU A 18 -25.54 15.66 34.59
C LEU A 18 -25.74 15.30 33.12
N PRO A 19 -24.93 15.83 32.18
CA PRO A 19 -25.05 15.48 30.78
C PRO A 19 -24.96 13.95 30.68
N VAL A 20 -26.05 13.33 30.24
CA VAL A 20 -26.08 11.90 29.96
C VAL A 20 -25.00 11.67 28.92
N LYS A 21 -23.84 11.13 29.34
CA LYS A 21 -22.78 10.70 28.43
C LYS A 21 -23.46 9.82 27.39
N ALA A 22 -23.54 10.31 26.15
CA ALA A 22 -24.10 9.54 25.06
C ALA A 22 -23.40 8.17 25.04
N SER A 23 -24.17 7.10 25.23
CA SER A 23 -23.62 5.75 25.23
C SER A 23 -22.81 5.56 23.94
N PRO A 24 -21.60 4.99 24.01
CA PRO A 24 -20.78 4.78 22.83
C PRO A 24 -21.60 4.07 21.76
N ARG A 25 -21.70 4.69 20.58
CA ARG A 25 -22.46 4.14 19.45
C ARG A 25 -21.61 3.05 18.81
N TYR A 26 -21.95 1.80 19.09
CA TYR A 26 -21.39 0.62 18.41
C TYR A 26 -22.21 0.35 17.15
N THR A 27 -21.55 0.22 15.99
CA THR A 27 -22.25 -0.10 14.74
C THR A 27 -22.58 -1.58 14.64
N LEU A 28 -21.76 -2.41 15.28
CA LEU A 28 -21.93 -3.85 15.37
C LEU A 28 -21.70 -4.28 16.82
N VAL A 29 -22.64 -5.05 17.36
CA VAL A 29 -22.50 -5.75 18.64
C VAL A 29 -22.73 -7.23 18.41
N VAL A 30 -21.78 -8.05 18.82
CA VAL A 30 -21.83 -9.51 18.65
C VAL A 30 -21.36 -10.18 19.93
N LEU A 31 -22.09 -11.19 20.37
CA LEU A 31 -21.76 -12.07 21.46
C LEU A 31 -21.37 -13.40 20.85
N LEU A 32 -20.17 -13.86 21.15
CA LEU A 32 -19.62 -15.12 20.66
C LEU A 32 -20.16 -16.27 21.52
N VAL A 33 -21.49 -16.42 21.49
CA VAL A 33 -22.23 -17.50 22.13
C VAL A 33 -21.90 -18.80 21.39
N PRO A 34 -21.55 -19.90 22.09
CA PRO A 34 -21.38 -21.21 21.46
C PRO A 34 -22.63 -21.61 20.66
N TYR A 35 -22.44 -22.34 19.56
CA TYR A 35 -23.55 -22.83 18.75
C TYR A 35 -23.77 -24.32 18.98
N HIS A 36 -25.03 -24.69 19.22
CA HIS A 36 -25.47 -26.08 19.29
C HIS A 36 -26.69 -26.29 18.42
N ILE A 37 -26.66 -27.39 17.67
CA ILE A 37 -27.82 -27.92 16.97
C ILE A 37 -28.70 -28.64 18.00
N GLN A 38 -30.02 -28.52 17.88
CA GLN A 38 -30.94 -29.32 18.70
C GLN A 38 -30.77 -30.81 18.41
N GLU A 39 -30.63 -31.62 19.45
CA GLU A 39 -30.42 -33.07 19.32
C GLU A 39 -31.71 -33.81 18.93
N GLU A 40 -32.88 -33.22 19.25
CA GLU A 40 -34.20 -33.75 18.92
C GLU A 40 -35.06 -32.69 18.21
N ASN A 41 -36.07 -33.10 17.44
CA ASN A 41 -36.94 -32.17 16.69
C ASN A 41 -37.82 -31.27 17.58
N TYR A 42 -37.87 -31.49 18.90
CA TYR A 42 -38.57 -30.67 19.90
C TYR A 42 -37.64 -30.02 20.95
N PHE A 43 -36.31 -30.06 20.76
CA PHE A 43 -35.30 -29.57 21.70
C PHE A 43 -34.82 -28.13 21.46
N CYS A 44 -35.56 -27.31 20.71
CA CYS A 44 -35.16 -25.91 20.48
C CYS A 44 -34.97 -25.10 21.78
N GLY A 45 -35.80 -25.35 22.81
CA GLY A 45 -35.63 -24.78 24.15
C GLY A 45 -34.33 -25.25 24.84
N PRO A 46 -34.16 -26.57 25.09
CA PRO A 46 -32.91 -27.15 25.61
C PRO A 46 -31.64 -26.67 24.91
N ALA A 47 -31.62 -26.64 23.58
CA ALA A 47 -30.46 -26.17 22.81
C ALA A 47 -30.16 -24.68 23.06
N CYS A 48 -31.19 -23.81 23.12
CA CYS A 48 -31.00 -22.40 23.45
C CYS A 48 -30.45 -22.20 24.87
N VAL A 49 -30.95 -22.96 25.84
CA VAL A 49 -30.45 -22.92 27.22
C VAL A 49 -29.00 -23.41 27.31
N GLN A 50 -28.66 -24.49 26.60
CA GLN A 50 -27.29 -24.99 26.52
C GLN A 50 -26.33 -23.93 25.97
N MET A 51 -26.66 -23.32 24.82
CA MET A 51 -25.83 -22.28 24.21
C MET A 51 -25.56 -21.11 25.17
N VAL A 52 -26.59 -20.68 25.91
CA VAL A 52 -26.46 -19.57 26.87
C VAL A 52 -25.70 -19.98 28.14
N LEU A 53 -25.92 -21.19 28.69
CA LEU A 53 -25.15 -21.70 29.83
C LEU A 53 -23.66 -21.86 29.50
N GLU A 54 -23.35 -22.40 28.32
CA GLU A 54 -21.95 -22.56 27.90
C GLU A 54 -21.27 -21.21 27.64
N TYR A 55 -22.02 -20.20 27.20
CA TYR A 55 -21.54 -18.83 27.16
C TYR A 55 -21.22 -18.28 28.56
N PHE A 56 -21.82 -18.85 29.62
CA PHE A 56 -21.47 -18.59 31.03
C PHE A 56 -20.51 -19.61 31.63
N ASP A 57 -19.79 -20.35 30.77
CA ASP A 57 -18.82 -21.38 31.14
C ASP A 57 -19.42 -22.52 31.98
N TYR A 58 -20.71 -22.81 31.76
CA TYR A 58 -21.41 -23.92 32.38
C TYR A 58 -21.83 -24.93 31.31
N SER A 59 -21.31 -26.16 31.37
CA SER A 59 -21.67 -27.24 30.42
C SER A 59 -22.74 -28.17 30.98
N VAL A 60 -23.74 -28.49 30.17
CA VAL A 60 -24.80 -29.46 30.46
C VAL A 60 -25.44 -29.95 29.16
N SER A 61 -25.79 -31.23 29.08
CA SER A 61 -26.41 -31.83 27.90
C SER A 61 -27.87 -31.38 27.68
N GLN A 62 -28.32 -31.39 26.43
CA GLN A 62 -29.71 -31.05 26.11
C GLN A 62 -30.71 -32.01 26.76
N TYR A 63 -30.37 -33.29 26.93
CA TYR A 63 -31.24 -34.26 27.61
C TYR A 63 -31.46 -33.91 29.08
N THR A 64 -30.41 -33.55 29.82
CA THR A 64 -30.56 -33.10 31.22
C THR A 64 -31.43 -31.84 31.28
N LEU A 65 -31.19 -30.88 30.39
CA LEU A 65 -32.00 -29.66 30.30
C LEU A 65 -33.47 -29.94 29.95
N ALA A 66 -33.72 -30.88 29.04
CA ALA A 66 -35.06 -31.31 28.65
C ALA A 66 -35.82 -31.95 29.82
N LEU A 67 -35.14 -32.76 30.65
CA LEU A 67 -35.71 -33.30 31.88
C LEU A 67 -36.04 -32.19 32.88
N GLU A 68 -35.10 -31.26 33.11
CA GLU A 68 -35.30 -30.14 34.04
C GLU A 68 -36.46 -29.23 33.65
N MET A 69 -36.69 -29.04 32.34
CA MET A 69 -37.77 -28.21 31.81
C MET A 69 -39.06 -28.98 31.49
N ASN A 70 -39.07 -30.30 31.70
CA ASN A 70 -40.17 -31.19 31.34
C ASN A 70 -40.57 -31.07 29.86
N THR A 71 -39.58 -30.99 28.97
CA THR A 71 -39.74 -30.89 27.52
C THR A 71 -40.35 -32.19 26.97
N LYS A 72 -41.36 -32.09 26.10
CA LYS A 72 -42.10 -33.25 25.56
C LYS A 72 -42.13 -33.26 24.02
N PRO A 73 -42.18 -34.44 23.37
CA PRO A 73 -42.22 -34.56 21.90
C PRO A 73 -43.36 -33.77 21.23
N VAL A 74 -44.55 -33.77 21.82
CA VAL A 74 -45.74 -33.16 21.21
C VAL A 74 -45.84 -31.66 21.52
N LYS A 75 -45.46 -31.24 22.73
CA LYS A 75 -45.69 -29.88 23.25
C LYS A 75 -44.44 -29.00 23.24
N GLY A 76 -43.27 -29.57 23.02
CA GLY A 76 -41.99 -28.88 23.16
C GLY A 76 -41.75 -28.43 24.61
N THR A 77 -41.17 -27.24 24.77
CA THR A 77 -40.84 -26.63 26.06
C THR A 77 -41.71 -25.41 26.33
N TYR A 78 -42.44 -25.41 27.43
CA TYR A 78 -43.23 -24.25 27.85
C TYR A 78 -42.34 -23.09 28.30
N THR A 79 -42.68 -21.86 27.92
CA THR A 79 -41.90 -20.66 28.26
C THR A 79 -41.70 -20.48 29.77
N SER A 80 -42.68 -20.88 30.60
CA SER A 80 -42.57 -20.85 32.06
C SER A 80 -41.49 -21.80 32.63
N LYS A 81 -40.96 -22.71 31.82
CA LYS A 81 -39.93 -23.68 32.20
C LYS A 81 -38.52 -23.25 31.77
N MET A 82 -38.39 -22.30 30.84
CA MET A 82 -37.11 -21.81 30.32
C MET A 82 -36.16 -21.26 31.41
N PRO A 83 -36.64 -20.53 32.44
CA PRO A 83 -35.76 -20.05 33.51
C PRO A 83 -35.18 -21.15 34.40
N LEU A 84 -35.82 -22.33 34.47
CA LEU A 84 -35.55 -23.33 35.51
C LEU A 84 -34.08 -23.79 35.50
N PRO A 85 -33.48 -24.17 34.35
CA PRO A 85 -32.10 -24.63 34.36
C PRO A 85 -31.10 -23.58 34.83
N PHE A 86 -31.34 -22.31 34.52
CA PHE A 86 -30.50 -21.21 35.00
C PHE A 86 -30.64 -21.04 36.52
N THR A 87 -31.88 -20.98 37.03
CA THR A 87 -32.11 -20.80 38.49
C THR A 87 -31.60 -21.98 39.33
N LYS A 88 -31.70 -23.22 38.81
CA LYS A 88 -31.11 -24.41 39.45
C LYS A 88 -29.59 -24.31 39.63
N ARG A 89 -28.93 -23.49 38.82
CA ARG A 89 -27.50 -23.24 38.83
C ARG A 89 -27.12 -21.92 39.52
N GLY A 90 -28.08 -21.28 40.21
CA GLY A 90 -27.85 -20.04 40.95
C GLY A 90 -27.82 -18.77 40.10
N PHE A 91 -28.11 -18.85 38.80
CA PHE A 91 -28.17 -17.67 37.95
C PHE A 91 -29.46 -16.87 38.17
N ARG A 92 -29.34 -15.55 38.25
CA ARG A 92 -30.49 -14.65 38.22
C ARG A 92 -31.01 -14.54 36.79
N VAL A 93 -32.28 -14.84 36.59
CA VAL A 93 -32.96 -14.74 35.29
C VAL A 93 -33.91 -13.54 35.30
N VAL A 94 -33.90 -12.78 34.21
CA VAL A 94 -34.80 -11.67 33.96
C VAL A 94 -35.65 -12.01 32.75
N THR A 95 -36.93 -12.27 32.98
CA THR A 95 -37.93 -12.40 31.92
C THR A 95 -38.60 -11.05 31.71
N ARG A 96 -38.54 -10.49 30.50
CA ARG A 96 -39.21 -9.24 30.14
C ARG A 96 -40.36 -9.51 29.19
N LYS A 97 -41.52 -8.90 29.48
CA LYS A 97 -42.73 -8.94 28.65
C LYS A 97 -43.63 -7.73 29.02
N PRO A 98 -43.83 -6.72 28.15
CA PRO A 98 -43.22 -6.56 26.83
C PRO A 98 -41.71 -6.31 26.90
N MET A 99 -40.96 -6.81 25.92
CA MET A 99 -39.59 -6.41 25.62
C MET A 99 -39.57 -5.60 24.31
N SER A 100 -38.98 -4.40 24.34
CA SER A 100 -38.78 -3.60 23.12
C SER A 100 -37.47 -3.96 22.40
N ILE A 101 -37.34 -3.64 21.11
CA ILE A 101 -36.06 -3.76 20.39
C ILE A 101 -34.97 -2.93 21.07
N LYS A 102 -35.30 -1.77 21.64
CA LYS A 102 -34.34 -0.91 22.36
C LYS A 102 -33.79 -1.62 23.60
N GLU A 103 -34.65 -2.28 24.35
CA GLU A 103 -34.29 -3.04 25.55
C GLU A 103 -33.48 -4.30 25.19
N LEU A 104 -33.91 -5.05 24.17
CA LEU A 104 -33.16 -6.18 23.61
C LEU A 104 -31.72 -5.77 23.25
N LYS A 105 -31.56 -4.65 22.53
CA LYS A 105 -30.23 -4.10 22.20
C LYS A 105 -29.42 -3.69 23.43
N SER A 106 -30.07 -3.29 24.52
CA SER A 106 -29.37 -2.94 25.77
C SER A 106 -28.75 -4.19 26.39
N PHE A 107 -29.53 -5.26 26.55
CA PHE A 107 -29.03 -6.53 27.08
C PHE A 107 -27.87 -7.07 26.25
N ILE A 108 -28.00 -7.09 24.93
CA ILE A 108 -26.92 -7.55 24.04
C ILE A 108 -25.65 -6.69 24.20
N ARG A 109 -25.77 -5.36 24.38
CA ARG A 109 -24.62 -4.47 24.60
C ARG A 109 -23.96 -4.66 25.96
N GLU A 110 -24.72 -5.11 26.95
CA GLU A 110 -24.23 -5.48 28.27
C GLU A 110 -23.59 -6.89 28.30
N GLY A 111 -23.47 -7.56 27.15
CA GLY A 111 -22.88 -8.90 27.08
C GLY A 111 -23.84 -10.01 27.43
N LYS A 112 -25.16 -9.76 27.39
CA LYS A 112 -26.18 -10.72 27.83
C LYS A 112 -27.00 -11.22 26.62
N PRO A 113 -26.81 -12.48 26.19
CA PRO A 113 -27.64 -13.07 25.14
C PRO A 113 -29.11 -13.10 25.54
N VAL A 114 -30.01 -12.98 24.56
CA VAL A 114 -31.45 -12.94 24.81
C VAL A 114 -32.10 -14.15 24.15
N ILE A 115 -32.74 -15.02 24.92
CA ILE A 115 -33.57 -16.10 24.37
C ILE A 115 -34.94 -15.51 24.03
N ILE A 116 -35.43 -15.76 22.81
CA ILE A 116 -36.76 -15.34 22.36
C ILE A 116 -37.50 -16.50 21.72
N LEU A 117 -38.84 -16.41 21.73
CA LEU A 117 -39.71 -17.29 20.94
C LEU A 117 -40.13 -16.56 19.67
N ILE A 118 -39.98 -17.22 18.54
CA ILE A 118 -40.39 -16.72 17.24
C ILE A 118 -41.31 -17.74 16.54
N TRP A 119 -42.06 -17.31 15.53
CA TRP A 119 -42.52 -18.23 14.51
C TRP A 119 -41.30 -18.86 13.84
N PHE A 120 -41.29 -20.19 13.70
CA PHE A 120 -40.20 -20.94 13.07
C PHE A 120 -39.82 -20.34 11.71
N ASP A 121 -40.83 -20.00 10.92
CA ASP A 121 -40.68 -19.38 9.61
C ASP A 121 -41.87 -18.50 9.23
N THR A 122 -41.85 -17.97 8.00
CA THR A 122 -42.85 -17.02 7.50
C THR A 122 -44.25 -17.61 7.33
N ARG A 123 -44.41 -18.94 7.40
CA ARG A 123 -45.72 -19.64 7.35
C ARG A 123 -46.45 -19.56 8.69
N LYS A 124 -45.75 -19.25 9.78
CA LYS A 124 -46.33 -19.04 11.12
C LYS A 124 -47.13 -20.25 11.65
N LYS A 125 -46.64 -21.46 11.37
CA LYS A 125 -47.31 -22.73 11.74
C LYS A 125 -46.84 -23.30 13.08
N SER A 126 -45.58 -23.04 13.46
CA SER A 126 -44.97 -23.56 14.68
C SER A 126 -44.12 -22.49 15.35
N GLN A 127 -44.08 -22.52 16.68
CA GLN A 127 -43.20 -21.66 17.48
C GLN A 127 -41.81 -22.30 17.63
N HIS A 128 -40.78 -21.48 17.81
CA HIS A 128 -39.39 -21.91 17.84
C HIS A 128 -38.55 -21.00 18.72
N TYR A 129 -37.71 -21.58 19.59
CA TYR A 129 -36.78 -20.81 20.41
C TYR A 129 -35.49 -20.54 19.64
N VAL A 130 -34.98 -19.32 19.77
CA VAL A 130 -33.69 -18.89 19.22
C VAL A 130 -32.95 -18.01 20.22
N VAL A 131 -31.63 -17.94 20.10
CA VAL A 131 -30.80 -17.03 20.92
C VAL A 131 -30.40 -15.84 20.08
N VAL A 132 -30.72 -14.63 20.53
CA VAL A 132 -30.19 -13.40 19.93
C VAL A 132 -28.79 -13.18 20.47
N CYS A 133 -27.82 -13.16 19.56
CA CYS A 133 -26.40 -13.06 19.86
C CYS A 133 -25.80 -11.74 19.40
N GLY A 134 -26.53 -10.89 18.68
CA GLY A 134 -25.94 -9.65 18.20
C GLY A 134 -26.94 -8.73 17.51
N TYR A 135 -26.50 -7.53 17.18
CA TYR A 135 -27.25 -6.62 16.33
C TYR A 135 -26.33 -5.63 15.61
N ASN A 136 -26.86 -5.06 14.53
CA ASN A 136 -26.30 -3.89 13.86
C ASN A 136 -27.39 -2.84 13.62
N ALA A 137 -27.11 -1.85 12.77
CA ALA A 137 -28.08 -0.80 12.43
C ALA A 137 -29.37 -1.31 11.78
N THR A 138 -29.32 -2.46 11.11
CA THR A 138 -30.39 -2.95 10.21
C THR A 138 -31.12 -4.19 10.71
N GLY A 139 -30.54 -4.95 11.65
CA GLY A 139 -31.14 -6.17 12.19
C GLY A 139 -30.40 -6.77 13.38
N VAL A 140 -30.79 -8.00 13.70
CA VAL A 140 -30.20 -8.85 14.75
C VAL A 140 -29.52 -10.07 14.14
N PHE A 141 -28.57 -10.64 14.88
CA PHE A 141 -27.96 -11.94 14.60
C PHE A 141 -28.45 -12.95 15.63
N ILE A 142 -28.91 -14.11 15.18
CA ILE A 142 -29.45 -15.17 16.04
C ILE A 142 -28.73 -16.49 15.82
N HIS A 143 -28.65 -17.30 16.86
CA HIS A 143 -28.41 -18.73 16.74
C HIS A 143 -29.78 -19.41 16.70
N ASP A 144 -30.07 -20.05 15.57
CA ASP A 144 -31.23 -20.92 15.42
C ASP A 144 -30.74 -22.37 15.53
N PRO A 145 -31.18 -23.15 16.54
CA PRO A 145 -30.66 -24.49 16.79
C PRO A 145 -31.15 -25.54 15.77
N TRP A 146 -32.00 -25.18 14.80
CA TRP A 146 -32.54 -26.13 13.84
C TRP A 146 -31.43 -26.71 12.94
N TYR A 147 -31.47 -28.03 12.74
CA TYR A 147 -30.42 -28.80 12.05
C TYR A 147 -30.36 -28.59 10.53
N ALA A 148 -31.45 -28.16 9.90
CA ALA A 148 -31.45 -27.90 8.45
C ALA A 148 -30.68 -26.61 8.09
N GLN A 149 -30.44 -26.35 6.80
CA GLN A 149 -29.75 -25.13 6.35
C GLN A 149 -30.71 -23.96 6.05
N THR A 150 -31.99 -24.23 5.76
CA THR A 150 -33.00 -23.23 5.42
C THR A 150 -34.39 -23.61 5.95
N ALA A 151 -35.18 -22.61 6.31
CA ALA A 151 -36.63 -22.71 6.51
C ALA A 151 -37.36 -21.82 5.49
N GLN A 152 -38.69 -21.88 5.43
CA GLN A 152 -39.43 -21.12 4.42
C GLN A 152 -39.20 -19.60 4.61
N GLY A 153 -38.56 -18.96 3.63
CA GLY A 153 -38.33 -17.52 3.65
C GLY A 153 -37.28 -17.03 4.65
N ARG A 154 -36.49 -17.91 5.29
CA ARG A 154 -35.34 -17.51 6.13
C ARG A 154 -34.26 -18.60 6.23
N LYS A 155 -33.03 -18.18 6.52
CA LYS A 155 -31.95 -19.09 6.91
C LYS A 155 -32.12 -19.55 8.36
N VAL A 156 -31.50 -20.67 8.71
CA VAL A 156 -31.39 -21.22 10.08
C VAL A 156 -29.92 -21.57 10.35
N GLY A 157 -29.56 -21.91 11.59
CA GLY A 157 -28.17 -22.17 11.99
C GLY A 157 -27.51 -21.05 12.79
N PRO A 158 -26.15 -21.02 12.87
CA PRO A 158 -25.40 -20.03 13.64
C PRO A 158 -25.40 -18.65 12.99
N PHE A 159 -25.41 -17.59 13.81
CA PHE A 159 -25.33 -16.19 13.38
C PHE A 159 -26.21 -15.79 12.18
N VAL A 160 -27.44 -16.32 12.13
CA VAL A 160 -28.42 -15.95 11.11
C VAL A 160 -28.83 -14.50 11.29
N TYR A 161 -28.70 -13.72 10.23
CA TYR A 161 -29.16 -12.33 10.21
C TYR A 161 -30.67 -12.24 9.96
N LEU A 162 -31.37 -11.49 10.82
CA LEU A 162 -32.76 -11.08 10.62
C LEU A 162 -32.86 -9.55 10.66
N ASN A 163 -33.34 -8.95 9.57
CA ASN A 163 -33.68 -7.53 9.60
C ASN A 163 -34.84 -7.27 10.59
N TYR A 164 -34.98 -6.02 11.09
CA TYR A 164 -35.98 -5.72 12.12
C TYR A 164 -37.43 -5.98 11.69
N SER A 165 -37.74 -5.86 10.39
CA SER A 165 -39.08 -6.16 9.87
C SER A 165 -39.41 -7.66 9.98
N MET A 166 -38.46 -8.52 9.58
CA MET A 166 -38.56 -9.96 9.72
C MET A 166 -38.63 -10.37 11.20
N LEU A 167 -37.75 -9.83 12.04
CA LEU A 167 -37.78 -10.06 13.48
C LEU A 167 -39.16 -9.74 14.07
N ASN A 168 -39.69 -8.54 13.80
CA ASN A 168 -41.01 -8.13 14.28
C ASN A 168 -42.14 -9.05 13.77
N THR A 169 -42.02 -9.58 12.55
CA THR A 169 -43.02 -10.49 11.99
C THR A 169 -43.00 -11.85 12.69
N LEU A 170 -41.81 -12.41 12.94
CA LEU A 170 -41.66 -13.71 13.55
C LEU A 170 -41.88 -13.66 15.07
N TRP A 171 -41.42 -12.62 15.76
CA TRP A 171 -41.54 -12.44 17.21
C TRP A 171 -42.99 -12.25 17.68
N LYS A 172 -43.92 -11.90 16.77
CA LYS A 172 -45.36 -11.82 17.04
C LYS A 172 -46.01 -13.15 17.41
N CYS A 173 -45.30 -14.28 17.36
CA CYS A 173 -45.84 -15.57 17.79
C CYS A 173 -46.24 -15.62 19.28
N SER A 174 -45.70 -14.70 20.09
CA SER A 174 -46.02 -14.54 21.50
C SER A 174 -46.04 -13.05 21.82
N TYR A 175 -47.20 -12.41 21.60
CA TYR A 175 -47.43 -11.00 21.90
C TYR A 175 -48.03 -10.83 23.31
N PRO A 176 -47.68 -9.78 24.08
CA PRO A 176 -46.59 -8.82 23.81
C PRO A 176 -45.23 -9.52 23.75
N PHE A 177 -44.30 -8.96 22.95
CA PHE A 177 -42.96 -9.53 22.76
C PHE A 177 -42.29 -9.83 24.09
N TRP A 178 -41.65 -10.99 24.18
CA TRP A 178 -40.96 -11.38 25.40
C TRP A 178 -39.54 -11.84 25.08
N GLY A 179 -38.66 -11.72 26.05
CA GLY A 179 -37.33 -12.30 26.01
C GLY A 179 -36.83 -12.63 27.40
N GLU A 180 -35.95 -13.61 27.47
CA GLU A 180 -35.32 -14.07 28.70
C GLU A 180 -33.82 -13.87 28.63
N VAL A 181 -33.28 -13.36 29.74
CA VAL A 181 -31.89 -12.94 29.85
C VAL A 181 -31.36 -13.43 31.18
N VAL A 182 -30.17 -14.01 31.17
CA VAL A 182 -29.43 -14.27 32.39
C VAL A 182 -28.67 -13.01 32.77
N ASP A 183 -28.86 -12.56 34.00
CA ASP A 183 -28.23 -11.34 34.50
C ASP A 183 -26.82 -11.61 35.01
N TYR A 184 -25.95 -12.00 34.07
CA TYR A 184 -24.55 -12.30 34.29
C TYR A 184 -23.72 -11.62 33.22
N THR A 185 -22.69 -10.89 33.61
CA THR A 185 -21.90 -10.06 32.68
C THR A 185 -20.66 -10.81 32.25
N GLN A 186 -20.44 -10.89 30.94
CA GLN A 186 -19.24 -11.47 30.36
C GLN A 186 -18.18 -10.43 30.00
N PRO A 187 -16.91 -10.84 29.82
CA PRO A 187 -15.90 -10.01 29.16
C PRO A 187 -16.40 -9.38 27.87
N LEU A 188 -16.07 -8.11 27.68
CA LEU A 188 -16.39 -7.35 26.48
C LEU A 188 -15.11 -6.82 25.86
N LEU A 189 -15.00 -6.91 24.55
CA LEU A 189 -13.92 -6.32 23.76
C LEU A 189 -14.53 -5.24 22.87
N VAL A 190 -14.10 -4.00 23.08
CA VAL A 190 -14.36 -2.89 22.18
C VAL A 190 -13.21 -2.80 21.19
N LEU A 191 -13.50 -3.09 19.94
CA LEU A 191 -12.58 -2.90 18.82
C LEU A 191 -12.86 -1.58 18.12
N SER A 192 -11.80 -0.82 17.89
CA SER A 192 -11.79 0.35 17.02
C SER A 192 -10.61 0.28 16.04
N PHE A 193 -10.59 1.20 15.09
CA PHE A 193 -9.51 1.29 14.14
C PHE A 193 -9.03 2.74 14.00
N SER A 194 -7.74 2.89 13.69
CA SER A 194 -7.11 4.19 13.45
C SER A 194 -6.47 4.17 12.07
N SER A 195 -6.93 5.05 11.19
CA SER A 195 -6.47 5.16 9.81
C SER A 195 -6.65 6.59 9.29
N SER A 196 -5.87 6.97 8.29
CA SER A 196 -6.03 8.24 7.56
C SER A 196 -7.15 8.20 6.51
N LYS A 197 -7.63 7.01 6.15
CA LYS A 197 -8.71 6.78 5.17
C LYS A 197 -9.76 5.84 5.75
N ASP A 198 -11.02 6.16 5.55
CA ASP A 198 -12.13 5.28 5.90
C ASP A 198 -12.35 4.24 4.78
N THR A 199 -12.46 2.98 5.17
CA THR A 199 -12.75 1.83 4.30
C THR A 199 -13.15 0.65 5.17
N GLU A 200 -13.54 -0.47 4.55
CA GLU A 200 -13.86 -1.71 5.25
C GLU A 200 -12.61 -2.57 5.48
N VAL A 201 -12.43 -3.05 6.71
CA VAL A 201 -11.49 -4.12 7.07
C VAL A 201 -12.28 -5.40 7.35
N LYS A 202 -11.73 -6.56 6.96
CA LYS A 202 -12.25 -7.83 7.46
C LYS A 202 -11.72 -8.07 8.87
N LEU A 203 -12.64 -8.12 9.83
CA LEU A 203 -12.39 -8.61 11.16
C LEU A 203 -12.62 -10.12 11.18
N PHE A 204 -11.69 -10.85 11.78
CA PHE A 204 -11.85 -12.25 12.11
C PHE A 204 -11.71 -12.41 13.61
N THR A 205 -12.65 -13.13 14.20
CA THR A 205 -12.53 -13.56 15.59
C THR A 205 -12.82 -15.04 15.66
N ARG A 206 -12.02 -15.75 16.45
CA ARG A 206 -12.26 -17.17 16.75
C ARG A 206 -12.25 -17.34 18.25
N ILE A 207 -13.29 -18.00 18.75
CA ILE A 207 -13.31 -18.47 20.13
C ILE A 207 -13.93 -19.87 20.14
N TYR A 208 -13.28 -20.82 20.82
CA TYR A 208 -13.72 -22.22 20.94
C TYR A 208 -14.11 -22.85 19.60
N GLY A 209 -13.33 -22.57 18.54
CA GLY A 209 -13.57 -23.09 17.19
C GLY A 209 -14.61 -22.33 16.35
N VAL A 210 -15.44 -21.46 16.95
CA VAL A 210 -16.44 -20.67 16.22
C VAL A 210 -15.77 -19.47 15.56
N LYS A 211 -15.74 -19.46 14.22
CA LYS A 211 -15.19 -18.36 13.42
C LYS A 211 -16.31 -17.36 13.10
N PHE A 212 -16.14 -16.12 13.54
CA PHE A 212 -16.95 -14.99 13.10
C PHE A 212 -16.12 -14.13 12.15
N THR A 213 -16.70 -13.70 11.04
CA THR A 213 -16.03 -12.86 10.04
C THR A 213 -16.99 -11.79 9.58
N GLN A 214 -16.55 -10.53 9.67
CA GLN A 214 -17.39 -9.40 9.28
C GLN A 214 -16.53 -8.30 8.67
N LYS A 215 -17.04 -7.68 7.60
CA LYS A 215 -16.49 -6.42 7.11
C LYS A 215 -16.99 -5.28 7.96
N VAL A 216 -16.09 -4.43 8.43
CA VAL A 216 -16.41 -3.29 9.27
C VAL A 216 -15.65 -2.06 8.81
N SER A 217 -16.33 -0.93 8.79
CA SER A 217 -15.71 0.35 8.44
C SER A 217 -14.75 0.81 9.55
N LEU A 218 -13.60 1.33 9.16
CA LEU A 218 -12.53 1.75 10.07
C LEU A 218 -12.94 2.87 11.05
N LYS A 219 -13.98 3.67 10.74
CA LYS A 219 -14.50 4.70 11.68
C LYS A 219 -15.40 4.13 12.77
N GLU A 220 -15.80 2.86 12.66
CA GLU A 220 -16.79 2.26 13.54
C GLU A 220 -16.16 1.64 14.78
N LYS A 221 -16.97 1.51 15.83
CA LYS A 221 -16.64 0.74 17.02
C LYS A 221 -17.48 -0.54 17.03
N ILE A 222 -16.81 -1.65 17.27
CA ILE A 222 -17.43 -2.97 17.42
C ILE A 222 -17.36 -3.35 18.88
N LEU A 223 -18.44 -3.92 19.40
CA LEU A 223 -18.44 -4.54 20.72
C LEU A 223 -18.60 -6.06 20.56
N ILE A 224 -17.68 -6.79 21.16
CA ILE A 224 -17.64 -8.25 21.11
C ILE A 224 -17.74 -8.77 22.53
N GLY A 225 -18.82 -9.46 22.87
CA GLY A 225 -18.91 -10.20 24.13
C GLY A 225 -18.44 -11.63 23.95
N PHE A 226 -17.76 -12.18 24.94
CA PHE A 226 -17.20 -13.52 24.88
C PHE A 226 -17.06 -14.12 26.27
N LYS A 227 -17.13 -15.45 26.39
CA LYS A 227 -16.91 -16.11 27.68
C LYS A 227 -15.44 -16.01 28.12
N PRO A 228 -15.12 -16.14 29.41
CA PRO A 228 -13.75 -16.02 29.90
C PRO A 228 -12.87 -17.13 29.33
N GLY A 229 -11.64 -16.79 28.99
CA GLY A 229 -10.68 -17.69 28.35
C GLY A 229 -9.94 -17.02 27.19
N PRO A 230 -9.35 -17.83 26.28
CA PRO A 230 -8.62 -17.33 25.12
C PRO A 230 -9.58 -16.84 24.04
N LEU A 231 -9.32 -15.63 23.52
CA LEU A 231 -9.96 -15.05 22.35
C LEU A 231 -8.90 -14.78 21.28
N GLU A 232 -9.01 -15.44 20.13
CA GLU A 232 -8.23 -15.07 18.95
C GLU A 232 -8.91 -13.89 18.26
N VAL A 233 -8.19 -12.78 18.14
CA VAL A 233 -8.60 -11.63 17.35
C VAL A 233 -7.59 -11.42 16.23
N SER A 234 -8.10 -11.23 15.02
CA SER A 234 -7.26 -10.82 13.90
C SER A 234 -7.95 -9.87 12.94
N VAL A 235 -7.14 -9.00 12.34
CA VAL A 235 -7.57 -8.05 11.32
C VAL A 235 -6.81 -8.31 10.03
N SER A 236 -7.28 -7.75 8.92
CA SER A 236 -6.56 -7.88 7.65
C SER A 236 -5.20 -7.19 7.73
N ASP A 237 -4.11 -7.88 7.34
CA ASP A 237 -2.76 -7.29 7.31
C ASP A 237 -2.70 -6.03 6.46
N HIS A 238 -3.45 -6.00 5.36
CA HIS A 238 -3.61 -4.82 4.53
C HIS A 238 -5.02 -4.74 3.95
N VAL A 239 -5.42 -3.53 3.57
CA VAL A 239 -6.62 -3.25 2.79
C VAL A 239 -6.22 -2.46 1.57
N ASN A 240 -6.44 -3.04 0.39
CA ASN A 240 -6.20 -2.34 -0.86
C ASN A 240 -7.24 -1.23 -1.02
N LEU A 241 -6.77 -0.03 -1.34
CA LEU A 241 -7.59 1.09 -1.79
C LEU A 241 -7.52 1.14 -3.33
N SER A 242 -7.79 2.30 -3.94
CA SER A 242 -7.59 2.52 -5.37
C SER A 242 -6.14 2.89 -5.70
N ASP A 243 -5.81 2.93 -7.00
CA ASP A 243 -4.62 3.58 -7.54
C ASP A 243 -3.29 3.10 -6.94
N LYS A 244 -3.09 1.80 -6.74
CA LYS A 244 -1.87 1.26 -6.11
C LYS A 244 -1.55 1.94 -4.75
N THR A 245 -2.61 2.21 -3.99
CA THR A 245 -2.56 2.70 -2.61
C THR A 245 -3.20 1.65 -1.70
N ARG A 246 -2.67 1.48 -0.49
CA ARG A 246 -3.22 0.54 0.50
C ARG A 246 -3.09 1.08 1.92
N LEU A 247 -3.89 0.52 2.81
CA LEU A 247 -3.65 0.60 4.25
C LEU A 247 -2.91 -0.66 4.68
N ILE A 248 -1.85 -0.51 5.48
CA ILE A 248 -1.10 -1.62 6.08
C ILE A 248 -1.32 -1.60 7.60
N PHE A 249 -1.60 -2.75 8.19
CA PHE A 249 -1.64 -2.91 9.63
C PHE A 249 -0.24 -2.63 10.20
N SER A 250 -0.16 -1.74 11.17
CA SER A 250 1.11 -1.37 11.81
C SER A 250 1.28 -2.03 13.16
N ARG A 251 0.25 -2.00 14.00
CA ARG A 251 0.22 -2.53 15.37
C ARG A 251 -1.15 -2.34 16.01
N TRP A 252 -1.38 -3.04 17.11
CA TRP A 252 -2.43 -2.77 18.06
C TRP A 252 -2.07 -1.58 18.97
N SER A 253 -3.07 -0.99 19.62
CA SER A 253 -2.89 0.13 20.56
C SER A 253 -2.04 -0.19 21.78
N ASP A 254 -1.89 -1.46 22.13
CA ASP A 254 -1.03 -1.96 23.20
C ASP A 254 0.36 -2.40 22.71
N GLY A 255 0.69 -2.13 21.44
CA GLY A 255 2.05 -2.28 20.90
C GLY A 255 2.33 -3.57 20.11
N VAL A 256 1.44 -4.56 20.17
CA VAL A 256 1.59 -5.84 19.45
C VAL A 256 1.57 -5.61 17.93
N LYS A 257 2.51 -6.21 17.20
CA LYS A 257 2.74 -5.95 15.76
C LYS A 257 2.16 -7.02 14.83
N GLU A 258 1.76 -8.14 15.40
CA GLU A 258 1.09 -9.24 14.73
C GLU A 258 -0.39 -8.87 14.54
N ALA A 259 -0.88 -8.92 13.30
CA ALA A 259 -2.28 -8.62 12.99
C ALA A 259 -3.25 -9.64 13.58
N SER A 260 -2.74 -10.82 13.96
CA SER A 260 -3.45 -11.89 14.66
C SER A 260 -2.81 -12.13 16.01
N ARG A 261 -3.64 -12.29 17.05
CA ARG A 261 -3.17 -12.58 18.41
C ARG A 261 -4.25 -13.25 19.24
N GLU A 262 -3.80 -13.95 20.28
CA GLU A 262 -4.68 -14.43 21.34
C GLU A 262 -4.69 -13.43 22.51
N ILE A 263 -5.86 -13.27 23.12
CA ILE A 263 -6.06 -12.48 24.33
C ILE A 263 -6.72 -13.39 25.36
N SER A 264 -6.07 -13.61 26.49
CA SER A 264 -6.66 -14.36 27.60
C SER A 264 -7.35 -13.41 28.57
N VAL A 265 -8.64 -13.63 28.84
CA VAL A 265 -9.41 -12.84 29.80
C VAL A 265 -10.06 -13.76 30.82
N LYS A 266 -9.62 -13.66 32.07
CA LYS A 266 -10.10 -14.52 33.15
C LYS A 266 -11.33 -13.98 33.89
N GLU A 267 -11.53 -12.66 33.88
CA GLU A 267 -12.58 -12.00 34.64
C GLU A 267 -13.40 -11.04 33.76
N PRO A 268 -14.70 -10.83 34.05
CA PRO A 268 -15.53 -9.87 33.34
C PRO A 268 -14.93 -8.45 33.36
N LYS A 269 -14.43 -8.00 32.22
CA LYS A 269 -13.93 -6.63 32.03
C LYS A 269 -14.15 -6.14 30.61
N VAL A 270 -14.15 -4.82 30.45
CA VAL A 270 -14.21 -4.17 29.14
C VAL A 270 -12.79 -3.89 28.64
N LEU A 271 -12.32 -4.69 27.70
CA LEU A 271 -11.09 -4.45 26.95
C LEU A 271 -11.33 -3.47 25.82
N LYS A 272 -10.33 -2.64 25.52
CA LYS A 272 -10.35 -1.71 24.39
C LYS A 272 -9.08 -1.93 23.57
N LEU A 273 -9.24 -2.31 22.31
CA LEU A 273 -8.12 -2.44 21.37
C LEU A 273 -8.40 -1.63 20.12
N THR A 274 -7.38 -0.90 19.67
CA THR A 274 -7.41 -0.19 18.40
C THR A 274 -6.40 -0.81 17.44
N ALA A 275 -6.85 -1.28 16.29
CA ALA A 275 -5.96 -1.67 15.20
C ALA A 275 -5.50 -0.41 14.45
N ILE A 276 -4.19 -0.17 14.42
CA ILE A 276 -3.59 1.03 13.83
C ILE A 276 -3.08 0.68 12.44
N TYR A 277 -3.61 1.39 11.43
CA TYR A 277 -3.23 1.26 10.04
C TYR A 277 -2.47 2.49 9.55
N LYS A 278 -1.49 2.27 8.67
CA LYS A 278 -0.74 3.31 7.95
C LYS A 278 -1.11 3.30 6.48
N LEU A 279 -1.07 4.48 5.84
CA LEU A 279 -1.22 4.60 4.40
C LEU A 279 0.10 4.27 3.70
N GLN A 280 0.04 3.46 2.64
CA GLN A 280 1.17 3.14 1.78
C GLN A 280 0.84 3.37 0.31
N HIS A 281 1.85 3.77 -0.46
CA HIS A 281 1.77 3.91 -1.91
C HIS A 281 2.82 3.04 -2.59
N TYR A 282 2.47 2.52 -3.76
CA TYR A 282 3.38 1.71 -4.56
C TYR A 282 4.19 2.58 -5.52
N LEU A 283 5.50 2.35 -5.57
CA LEU A 283 6.40 2.90 -6.57
C LEU A 283 6.76 1.82 -7.59
N SER A 284 6.66 2.17 -8.87
CA SER A 284 7.11 1.33 -9.98
C SER A 284 8.34 1.97 -10.60
N VAL A 285 9.50 1.36 -10.41
CA VAL A 285 10.76 1.79 -11.01
C VAL A 285 11.09 0.88 -12.18
N TYR A 286 11.41 1.47 -13.32
CA TYR A 286 11.78 0.77 -14.54
C TYR A 286 13.02 1.42 -15.17
N SER A 287 13.76 0.63 -15.93
CA SER A 287 14.81 1.12 -16.81
C SER A 287 14.90 0.24 -18.05
N LYS A 288 15.09 0.87 -19.21
CA LYS A 288 15.40 0.14 -20.45
C LYS A 288 16.79 -0.51 -20.39
N TYR A 289 17.72 0.11 -19.68
CA TYR A 289 19.10 -0.35 -19.58
C TYR A 289 19.58 -0.39 -18.11
N GLY A 290 20.38 -1.40 -17.75
CA GLY A 290 20.78 -1.59 -16.36
C GLY A 290 19.65 -2.09 -15.46
N SER A 291 20.01 -2.50 -14.24
CA SER A 291 19.08 -3.01 -13.23
C SER A 291 18.73 -1.93 -12.20
N VAL A 292 17.45 -1.85 -11.84
CA VAL A 292 16.92 -0.84 -10.92
C VAL A 292 16.57 -1.42 -9.55
N LYS A 293 16.67 -0.57 -8.53
CA LYS A 293 16.16 -0.78 -7.18
C LYS A 293 15.22 0.36 -6.79
N GLY A 294 14.31 0.10 -5.85
CA GLY A 294 13.41 1.11 -5.30
C GLY A 294 11.92 0.88 -5.62
N SER A 295 11.57 -0.12 -6.43
CA SER A 295 10.17 -0.53 -6.61
C SER A 295 9.61 -1.16 -5.33
N GLY A 296 8.35 -0.89 -5.01
CA GLY A 296 7.70 -1.48 -3.85
C GLY A 296 6.71 -0.56 -3.14
N TRP A 297 6.19 -1.04 -2.01
CA TRP A 297 5.29 -0.30 -1.14
C TRP A 297 6.07 0.50 -0.10
N TYR A 298 5.72 1.78 0.04
CA TYR A 298 6.35 2.68 1.02
C TYR A 298 5.27 3.39 1.85
N ASP A 299 5.57 3.63 3.13
CA ASP A 299 4.74 4.45 4.01
C ASP A 299 4.57 5.86 3.42
N ASN A 300 3.35 6.40 3.48
CA ASN A 300 3.08 7.77 3.07
C ASN A 300 3.94 8.76 3.89
N GLY A 301 4.61 9.66 3.21
CA GLY A 301 5.60 10.60 3.75
C GLY A 301 7.03 10.08 3.78
N ALA A 302 7.27 8.77 3.58
CA ALA A 302 8.61 8.20 3.60
C ALA A 302 9.46 8.69 2.41
N THR A 303 10.78 8.63 2.55
CA THR A 303 11.72 8.89 1.45
C THR A 303 12.21 7.56 0.87
N ALA A 304 11.82 7.27 -0.37
CA ALA A 304 12.33 6.14 -1.13
C ALA A 304 13.68 6.50 -1.76
N VAL A 305 14.63 5.56 -1.71
CA VAL A 305 15.91 5.64 -2.43
C VAL A 305 15.79 4.76 -3.67
N ILE A 306 15.88 5.37 -4.83
CA ILE A 306 15.75 4.72 -6.13
C ILE A 306 17.11 4.76 -6.82
N SER A 307 17.54 3.65 -7.41
CA SER A 307 18.84 3.59 -8.05
C SER A 307 18.83 2.73 -9.30
N VAL A 308 19.73 3.03 -10.23
CA VAL A 308 20.16 2.13 -11.30
C VAL A 308 21.61 1.73 -11.05
N ASN A 309 22.00 0.51 -11.42
CA ASN A 309 23.30 -0.05 -11.05
C ASN A 309 24.51 0.61 -11.72
N THR A 310 24.32 1.34 -12.82
CA THR A 310 25.38 2.02 -13.56
C THR A 310 24.82 3.27 -14.25
N ASN A 311 25.66 4.27 -14.53
CA ASN A 311 25.31 5.42 -15.37
C ASN A 311 25.77 5.25 -16.83
N ILE A 312 26.59 4.25 -17.14
CA ILE A 312 27.11 3.98 -18.48
C ILE A 312 27.02 2.48 -18.78
N ILE A 313 26.56 2.15 -19.99
CA ILE A 313 26.57 0.79 -20.52
C ILE A 313 27.26 0.81 -21.87
N GLN A 314 28.38 0.08 -21.97
CA GLN A 314 29.11 -0.08 -23.22
C GLN A 314 28.37 -1.07 -24.12
N LEU A 315 28.03 -0.68 -25.35
CA LEU A 315 27.43 -1.57 -26.34
C LEU A 315 28.48 -2.15 -27.30
N SER A 316 29.49 -1.34 -27.64
CA SER A 316 30.67 -1.72 -28.43
C SER A 316 31.81 -0.75 -28.11
N GLU A 317 33.01 -0.94 -28.68
CA GLU A 317 34.16 -0.04 -28.45
C GLU A 317 33.81 1.45 -28.63
N ASN A 318 33.05 1.78 -29.68
CA ASN A 318 32.72 3.16 -30.06
C ASN A 318 31.24 3.53 -29.88
N THR A 319 30.45 2.72 -29.16
CA THR A 319 29.03 3.01 -28.86
C THR A 319 28.70 2.72 -27.40
N ARG A 320 28.10 3.69 -26.71
CA ARG A 320 27.66 3.53 -25.32
C ARG A 320 26.28 4.13 -25.08
N ILE A 321 25.67 3.75 -23.97
CA ILE A 321 24.42 4.30 -23.47
C ILE A 321 24.71 5.04 -22.15
N LEU A 322 24.35 6.31 -22.08
CA LEU A 322 24.58 7.22 -20.95
C LEU A 322 23.27 7.55 -20.24
N LEU A 323 23.25 7.45 -18.92
CA LEU A 323 22.13 7.91 -18.08
C LEU A 323 22.06 9.43 -18.15
N ILE A 324 20.93 9.95 -18.61
CA ILE A 324 20.71 11.40 -18.76
C ILE A 324 19.73 11.96 -17.72
N GLY A 325 19.03 11.09 -16.99
CA GLY A 325 18.15 11.51 -15.94
C GLY A 325 17.12 10.48 -15.54
N TRP A 326 16.10 10.96 -14.86
CA TRP A 326 14.97 10.17 -14.40
C TRP A 326 13.67 10.87 -14.77
N LYS A 327 12.69 10.11 -15.23
CA LYS A 327 11.32 10.57 -15.42
C LYS A 327 10.48 10.08 -14.26
N ILE A 328 9.96 11.01 -13.47
CA ILE A 328 9.05 10.73 -12.36
C ILE A 328 7.66 11.16 -12.81
N ASN A 329 6.78 10.19 -13.02
CA ASN A 329 5.49 10.35 -13.69
C ASN A 329 5.69 11.04 -15.06
N ASN A 330 5.34 12.32 -15.17
CA ASN A 330 5.49 13.10 -16.40
C ASN A 330 6.57 14.18 -16.31
N LYS A 331 7.32 14.25 -15.21
CA LYS A 331 8.36 15.26 -14.98
C LYS A 331 9.74 14.65 -15.14
N VAL A 332 10.56 15.25 -15.99
CA VAL A 332 11.96 14.87 -16.21
C VAL A 332 12.87 15.60 -15.20
N VAL A 333 13.80 14.86 -14.62
CA VAL A 333 14.88 15.33 -13.78
C VAL A 333 16.19 14.99 -14.49
N ASN A 334 16.83 16.00 -15.08
CA ASN A 334 18.11 15.82 -15.78
C ASN A 334 19.23 15.69 -14.76
N THR A 335 19.85 14.52 -14.68
CA THR A 335 20.97 14.22 -13.79
C THR A 335 21.73 12.99 -14.29
N SER A 336 23.04 12.96 -14.09
CA SER A 336 23.87 11.78 -14.34
C SER A 336 24.00 10.87 -13.10
N GLU A 337 23.37 11.25 -11.99
CA GLU A 337 23.39 10.46 -10.76
C GLU A 337 22.60 9.17 -10.93
N THR A 338 23.22 8.05 -10.55
CA THR A 338 22.60 6.73 -10.57
C THR A 338 21.57 6.53 -9.47
N THR A 339 21.47 7.46 -8.52
CA THR A 339 20.58 7.35 -7.35
C THR A 339 19.82 8.64 -7.15
N ILE A 340 18.51 8.54 -6.89
CA ILE A 340 17.65 9.68 -6.54
C ILE A 340 16.84 9.36 -5.28
N LYS A 341 16.42 10.42 -4.58
CA LYS A 341 15.51 10.34 -3.44
C LYS A 341 14.13 10.86 -3.84
N TYR A 342 13.08 10.14 -3.47
CA TYR A 342 11.69 10.52 -3.75
C TYR A 342 10.85 10.51 -2.47
N LYS A 343 10.14 11.61 -2.19
CA LYS A 343 9.19 11.68 -1.07
C LYS A 343 7.86 11.07 -1.48
N VAL A 344 7.49 9.95 -0.87
CA VAL A 344 6.32 9.16 -1.24
C VAL A 344 5.07 9.77 -0.64
N VAL A 345 4.37 10.61 -1.39
CA VAL A 345 3.06 11.17 -1.02
C VAL A 345 1.90 10.64 -1.87
N ALA A 346 2.25 9.89 -2.92
CA ALA A 346 1.34 9.31 -3.88
C ALA A 346 2.08 8.17 -4.61
N PRO A 347 1.34 7.27 -5.29
CA PRO A 347 1.93 6.29 -6.19
C PRO A 347 2.72 7.01 -7.30
N ALA A 348 3.83 6.42 -7.75
CA ALA A 348 4.61 6.99 -8.84
C ALA A 348 5.18 5.93 -9.77
N GLN A 349 5.29 6.29 -11.04
CA GLN A 349 6.06 5.57 -12.05
C GLN A 349 7.37 6.33 -12.26
N ILE A 350 8.49 5.63 -12.18
CA ILE A 350 9.82 6.22 -12.21
C ILE A 350 10.64 5.46 -13.24
N GLU A 351 11.18 6.17 -14.22
CA GLU A 351 11.90 5.60 -15.35
C GLU A 351 13.29 6.22 -15.44
N ALA A 352 14.34 5.39 -15.52
CA ALA A 352 15.67 5.87 -15.87
C ALA A 352 15.72 6.20 -17.37
N LEU A 353 16.17 7.41 -17.69
CA LEU A 353 16.26 7.93 -19.04
C LEU A 353 17.69 7.82 -19.56
N TRP A 354 17.82 7.36 -20.80
CA TRP A 354 19.10 7.03 -21.40
C TRP A 354 19.26 7.69 -22.77
N ALA A 355 20.46 8.17 -23.05
CA ALA A 355 20.86 8.62 -24.38
C ALA A 355 21.92 7.69 -24.96
N ARG A 356 21.89 7.50 -26.27
CA ARG A 356 22.97 6.84 -27.00
C ARG A 356 24.08 7.85 -27.31
N GLU A 357 25.33 7.43 -27.15
CA GLU A 357 26.50 8.19 -27.54
C GLU A 357 27.40 7.38 -28.46
N TYR A 358 28.01 8.07 -29.42
CA TYR A 358 28.99 7.53 -30.34
C TYR A 358 30.35 8.21 -30.11
N TYR A 359 31.42 7.43 -30.21
CA TYR A 359 32.77 7.98 -30.16
C TYR A 359 33.16 8.50 -31.54
N ILE A 360 33.61 9.76 -31.57
CA ILE A 360 34.20 10.40 -32.73
C ILE A 360 35.70 10.38 -32.51
N LYS A 361 36.41 9.76 -33.44
CA LYS A 361 37.88 9.71 -33.45
C LYS A 361 38.40 10.62 -34.55
N VAL A 362 39.32 11.52 -34.20
CA VAL A 362 39.97 12.44 -35.12
C VAL A 362 41.47 12.27 -35.00
N GLU A 363 42.15 12.15 -36.13
CA GLU A 363 43.60 12.00 -36.20
C GLU A 363 44.17 12.86 -37.33
N SER A 364 45.42 13.30 -37.16
CA SER A 364 46.20 13.97 -38.20
C SER A 364 47.66 13.57 -38.04
N GLU A 365 48.37 13.44 -39.16
CA GLU A 365 49.81 13.24 -39.18
C GLU A 365 50.57 14.50 -38.74
N TYR A 366 50.05 15.68 -39.12
CA TYR A 366 50.62 16.98 -38.80
C TYR A 366 49.63 17.87 -38.06
N GLY A 367 50.12 18.76 -37.19
CA GLY A 367 49.27 19.64 -36.38
C GLY A 367 48.48 18.92 -35.29
N LYS A 368 47.82 19.69 -34.42
CA LYS A 368 46.97 19.19 -33.35
C LYS A 368 45.51 19.22 -33.77
N VAL A 369 44.83 18.09 -33.53
CA VAL A 369 43.40 17.95 -33.79
C VAL A 369 42.58 18.16 -32.52
N SER A 370 41.37 18.69 -32.68
CA SER A 370 40.34 18.78 -31.63
C SER A 370 39.02 18.20 -32.12
N GLY A 371 38.17 17.76 -31.20
CA GLY A 371 36.84 17.20 -31.51
C GLY A 371 36.71 15.67 -31.38
N SER A 372 37.76 14.98 -30.93
CA SER A 372 37.64 13.57 -30.51
C SER A 372 36.89 13.47 -29.18
N GLY A 373 35.95 12.52 -29.07
CA GLY A 373 35.18 12.33 -27.85
C GLY A 373 33.86 11.61 -28.05
N TRP A 374 33.10 11.47 -26.96
CA TRP A 374 31.75 10.90 -26.98
C TRP A 374 30.72 11.99 -27.22
N TYR A 375 29.86 11.78 -28.20
CA TYR A 375 28.80 12.72 -28.57
C TYR A 375 27.45 12.01 -28.60
N ARG A 376 26.39 12.71 -28.18
CA ARG A 376 25.02 12.17 -28.23
C ARG A 376 24.58 11.96 -29.67
N GLU A 377 23.85 10.88 -29.90
CA GLU A 377 23.18 10.64 -31.17
C GLU A 377 22.26 11.82 -31.52
N GLY A 378 22.41 12.33 -32.73
CA GLY A 378 21.70 13.50 -33.25
C GLY A 378 22.30 14.86 -32.88
N SER A 379 23.31 14.92 -31.99
CA SER A 379 24.02 16.17 -31.68
C SER A 379 24.95 16.59 -32.82
N VAL A 380 25.44 17.83 -32.77
CA VAL A 380 26.42 18.37 -33.71
C VAL A 380 27.80 18.30 -33.06
N ALA A 381 28.72 17.57 -33.70
CA ALA A 381 30.14 17.57 -33.33
C ALA A 381 30.90 18.53 -34.27
N THR A 382 31.97 19.14 -33.76
CA THR A 382 32.88 19.98 -34.55
C THR A 382 34.30 19.48 -34.34
N ILE A 383 34.97 19.20 -35.46
CA ILE A 383 36.38 18.82 -35.49
C ILE A 383 37.18 19.97 -36.07
N SER A 384 38.40 20.14 -35.59
CA SER A 384 39.29 21.20 -36.07
C SER A 384 40.76 20.78 -36.06
N LEU A 385 41.54 21.44 -36.90
CA LEU A 385 42.97 21.30 -37.02
C LEU A 385 43.62 22.68 -36.88
N ASP A 386 44.63 22.80 -36.02
CA ASP A 386 45.26 24.08 -35.69
C ASP A 386 46.33 24.53 -36.70
N THR A 387 46.85 23.59 -37.50
CA THR A 387 47.96 23.78 -38.42
C THR A 387 47.50 23.34 -39.80
N THR A 388 47.55 24.22 -40.79
CA THR A 388 47.15 23.88 -42.18
C THR A 388 48.34 23.76 -43.14
N ARG A 389 49.54 24.08 -42.68
CA ARG A 389 50.78 24.01 -43.46
C ARG A 389 51.96 23.67 -42.56
N VAL A 390 52.79 22.72 -43.01
CA VAL A 390 54.07 22.37 -42.37
C VAL A 390 55.17 22.47 -43.41
N ASP A 391 56.12 23.37 -43.18
CA ASP A 391 57.22 23.65 -44.10
C ASP A 391 58.44 22.75 -43.85
N TYR A 392 59.02 22.25 -44.94
CA TYR A 392 60.32 21.58 -45.02
C TYR A 392 61.24 22.36 -45.97
N PHE A 393 62.48 21.89 -46.19
CA PHE A 393 63.48 22.66 -46.93
C PHE A 393 63.11 22.94 -48.39
N PHE A 394 62.72 21.94 -49.19
CA PHE A 394 62.28 22.13 -50.59
C PHE A 394 60.80 21.84 -50.81
N THR A 395 60.11 21.32 -49.80
CA THR A 395 58.73 20.89 -49.86
C THR A 395 57.95 21.45 -48.69
N TYR A 396 56.64 21.46 -48.78
CA TYR A 396 55.75 21.67 -47.64
C TYR A 396 54.56 20.73 -47.77
N TYR A 397 53.97 20.36 -46.64
CA TYR A 397 52.70 19.65 -46.60
C TYR A 397 51.60 20.66 -46.33
N GLU A 398 50.56 20.64 -47.16
CA GLU A 398 49.38 21.48 -47.01
C GLU A 398 48.16 20.60 -46.74
N PHE A 399 47.35 21.02 -45.77
CA PHE A 399 46.10 20.36 -45.46
C PHE A 399 45.17 20.40 -46.67
N SER A 400 44.73 19.22 -47.12
CA SER A 400 43.89 19.04 -48.31
C SER A 400 42.42 18.79 -47.96
N GLY A 401 42.14 18.39 -46.72
CA GLY A 401 40.80 18.11 -46.26
C GLY A 401 40.73 17.00 -45.23
N TRP A 402 39.53 16.81 -44.70
CA TRP A 402 39.17 15.67 -43.86
C TRP A 402 38.62 14.53 -44.72
N ILE A 403 39.08 13.31 -44.48
CA ILE A 403 38.45 12.08 -45.00
C ILE A 403 37.78 11.32 -43.87
N ASP A 404 36.71 10.59 -44.19
CA ASP A 404 36.07 9.64 -43.27
C ASP A 404 36.68 8.24 -43.35
N GLU A 405 36.10 7.30 -42.62
CA GLU A 405 36.54 5.90 -42.56
C GLU A 405 36.51 5.15 -43.91
N SER A 406 35.73 5.64 -44.88
CA SER A 406 35.66 5.06 -46.24
C SER A 406 36.73 5.64 -47.18
N GLY A 407 37.46 6.66 -46.74
CA GLY A 407 38.40 7.42 -47.56
C GLY A 407 37.74 8.55 -48.36
N GLN A 408 36.44 8.80 -48.19
CA GLN A 408 35.75 9.89 -48.87
C GLN A 408 36.12 11.23 -48.24
N LYS A 409 36.49 12.23 -49.06
CA LYS A 409 36.71 13.61 -48.58
C LYS A 409 35.38 14.25 -48.19
N VAL A 410 35.27 14.69 -46.94
CA VAL A 410 34.05 15.27 -46.35
C VAL A 410 34.11 16.80 -46.18
N SER A 411 35.30 17.39 -46.12
CA SER A 411 35.49 18.84 -46.03
C SER A 411 36.91 19.22 -46.46
N GLU A 412 37.06 20.39 -47.08
CA GLU A 412 38.36 21.01 -47.38
C GLU A 412 38.74 22.08 -46.36
N GLN A 413 37.82 22.41 -45.45
CA GLN A 413 38.06 23.39 -44.40
C GLN A 413 38.69 22.71 -43.17
N PRO A 414 39.66 23.36 -42.50
CA PRO A 414 40.29 22.81 -41.30
C PRO A 414 39.31 22.63 -40.14
N VAL A 415 38.18 23.37 -40.15
CA VAL A 415 37.06 23.21 -39.23
C VAL A 415 35.89 22.54 -39.96
N TYR A 416 35.31 21.50 -39.37
CA TYR A 416 34.20 20.76 -39.95
C TYR A 416 33.17 20.37 -38.88
N SER A 417 31.90 20.70 -39.09
CA SER A 417 30.79 20.36 -38.22
C SER A 417 29.82 19.41 -38.90
N PHE A 418 29.34 18.40 -38.18
CA PHE A 418 28.45 17.37 -38.72
C PHE A 418 27.52 16.81 -37.64
N LYS A 419 26.42 16.18 -38.09
CA LYS A 419 25.48 15.50 -37.21
C LYS A 419 26.00 14.11 -36.86
N VAL A 420 26.02 13.79 -35.58
CA VAL A 420 26.49 12.49 -35.06
C VAL A 420 25.38 11.45 -35.17
N THR A 421 25.47 10.53 -36.13
CA THR A 421 24.49 9.44 -36.34
C THR A 421 25.07 8.05 -36.14
N SER A 422 26.38 7.92 -36.11
CA SER A 422 27.13 6.68 -35.90
C SER A 422 28.52 7.00 -35.34
N PRO A 423 29.31 6.00 -34.92
CA PRO A 423 30.75 6.19 -34.74
C PRO A 423 31.38 6.70 -36.03
N LYS A 424 32.38 7.58 -35.91
CA LYS A 424 33.12 8.13 -37.06
C LYS A 424 34.60 8.22 -36.77
N HIS A 425 35.41 8.00 -37.80
CA HIS A 425 36.86 8.19 -37.75
C HIS A 425 37.27 9.15 -38.87
N TYR A 426 37.64 10.37 -38.50
CA TYR A 426 38.14 11.37 -39.43
C TYR A 426 39.67 11.42 -39.41
N LYS A 427 40.27 11.46 -40.60
CA LYS A 427 41.71 11.65 -40.77
C LYS A 427 41.96 12.91 -41.61
N ALA A 428 42.90 13.74 -41.16
CA ALA A 428 43.37 14.86 -41.97
C ALA A 428 44.26 14.33 -43.10
N VAL A 429 44.00 14.77 -44.32
CA VAL A 429 44.81 14.44 -45.50
C VAL A 429 45.71 15.61 -45.84
N TRP A 430 46.95 15.29 -46.16
CA TRP A 430 48.01 16.26 -46.45
C TRP A 430 48.57 16.01 -47.85
N VAL A 431 48.75 17.08 -48.61
CA VAL A 431 49.36 17.03 -49.94
C VAL A 431 50.74 17.66 -49.87
N GLN A 432 51.76 16.91 -50.29
CA GLN A 432 53.11 17.43 -50.42
C GLN A 432 53.21 18.30 -51.68
N LYS A 433 53.74 19.51 -51.53
CA LYS A 433 53.98 20.46 -52.62
C LYS A 433 55.42 20.93 -52.61
N LEU A 434 55.94 21.33 -53.77
CA LEU A 434 57.26 21.93 -53.90
C LEU A 434 57.22 23.40 -53.52
N ASN A 435 58.24 23.86 -52.79
CA ASN A 435 58.45 25.28 -52.54
C ASN A 435 59.16 25.91 -53.74
N ILE A 436 58.42 26.05 -54.86
CA ILE A 436 58.94 26.52 -56.15
C ILE A 436 59.70 27.86 -56.00
N PRO A 437 59.19 28.88 -55.27
CA PRO A 437 59.92 30.13 -55.09
C PRO A 437 61.29 29.94 -54.44
N LEU A 438 61.38 29.09 -53.40
CA LEU A 438 62.64 28.80 -52.72
C LEU A 438 63.60 27.99 -53.60
N ILE A 439 63.08 26.99 -54.33
CA ILE A 439 63.88 26.20 -55.28
C ILE A 439 64.47 27.10 -56.37
N VAL A 440 63.65 27.96 -56.98
CA VAL A 440 64.10 28.93 -57.99
C VAL A 440 65.11 29.91 -57.39
N GLY A 441 64.88 30.39 -56.17
CA GLY A 441 65.82 31.25 -55.45
C GLY A 441 67.17 30.60 -55.20
N VAL A 442 67.20 29.33 -54.77
CA VAL A 442 68.43 28.56 -54.56
C VAL A 442 69.16 28.31 -55.89
N ILE A 443 68.44 27.96 -56.96
CA ILE A 443 69.02 27.80 -58.30
C ILE A 443 69.62 29.12 -58.79
N ALA A 444 68.90 30.23 -58.66
CA ALA A 444 69.39 31.55 -59.05
C ALA A 444 70.64 31.95 -58.25
N ALA A 445 70.66 31.69 -56.94
CA ALA A 445 71.83 31.92 -56.09
C ALA A 445 73.03 31.04 -56.49
N LEU A 446 72.81 29.77 -56.82
CA LEU A 446 73.84 28.86 -57.32
C LEU A 446 74.39 29.32 -58.67
N VAL A 447 73.52 29.75 -59.60
CA VAL A 447 73.93 30.31 -60.90
C VAL A 447 74.75 31.59 -60.69
N ALA A 448 74.31 32.48 -59.83
CA ALA A 448 75.06 33.70 -59.49
C ALA A 448 76.43 33.38 -58.86
N LEU A 449 76.50 32.39 -57.96
CA LEU A 449 77.76 31.92 -57.36
C LEU A 449 78.71 31.33 -58.41
N VAL A 450 78.20 30.52 -59.35
CA VAL A 450 79.00 29.96 -60.45
C VAL A 450 79.52 31.08 -61.35
N LEU A 451 78.68 32.04 -61.72
CA LEU A 451 79.12 33.22 -62.50
C LEU A 451 80.18 34.04 -61.76
N LEU A 452 80.04 34.21 -60.44
CA LEU A 452 81.03 34.87 -59.59
C LEU A 452 82.36 34.08 -59.54
N LEU A 453 82.31 32.76 -59.37
CA LEU A 453 83.49 31.89 -59.36
C LEU A 453 84.20 31.90 -60.72
N ILE A 454 83.46 31.83 -61.84
CA ILE A 454 84.01 31.97 -63.19
C ILE A 454 84.66 33.35 -63.33
N PHE A 455 84.01 34.43 -62.89
CA PHE A 455 84.59 35.77 -62.92
C PHE A 455 85.90 35.85 -62.10
N LEU A 456 85.94 35.28 -60.90
CA LEU A 456 87.14 35.22 -60.06
C LEU A 456 88.24 34.35 -60.70
N LEU A 457 87.89 33.23 -61.34
CA LEU A 457 88.82 32.34 -62.05
C LEU A 457 89.42 33.03 -63.29
N VAL A 458 88.59 33.71 -64.09
CA VAL A 458 89.03 34.52 -65.24
C VAL A 458 89.94 35.67 -64.78
N LYS A 459 89.61 36.32 -63.65
CA LYS A 459 90.47 37.34 -63.03
C LYS A 459 91.80 36.76 -62.56
N HIS A 460 91.81 35.55 -61.98
CA HIS A 460 93.02 34.85 -61.55
C HIS A 460 93.91 34.45 -62.75
N ILE A 461 93.33 33.91 -63.83
CA ILE A 461 94.04 33.55 -65.06
C ILE A 461 94.65 34.79 -65.75
N LYS A 462 93.92 35.91 -65.82
CA LYS A 462 94.44 37.18 -66.34
C LYS A 462 95.49 37.82 -65.42
N GLY A 463 95.44 37.55 -64.12
CA GLY A 463 96.46 37.97 -63.16
C GLY A 463 97.79 37.20 -63.31
N ASN A 464 97.73 35.91 -63.65
CA ASN A 464 98.92 35.07 -63.85
C ASN A 464 99.55 35.16 -65.25
N THR A 465 98.89 35.77 -66.24
CA THR A 465 99.47 36.05 -67.57
C THR A 465 100.22 37.39 -67.66
N ARG A 466 100.35 38.11 -66.53
CA ARG A 466 101.15 39.34 -66.39
C ARG A 466 102.41 39.18 -65.54
N ARG A 467 102.98 37.98 -65.47
CA ARG A 467 104.34 37.77 -64.95
C ARG A 467 105.20 37.07 -65.98
#